data_AF-A0A068NY07-F1
#
_entry.id   AF-A0A068NY07-F1
#
_cell.length_a   1.000
_cell.length_b   1.000
_cell.length_c   1.000
_cell.angle_alpha   90.00
_cell.angle_beta   90.00
_cell.angle_gamma   90.00
#
_symmetry.space_group_name_H-M   'P 1'
#
loop_
_entity.id
_entity.type
_entity.pdbx_description
1 polymer ?
#
loop_
_entity_poly.entity_id
_entity_poly.type
_entity_poly.pdbx_seq_one_letter_code
_entity_poly.pdbx_strand_id
1 'polypeptide(L)' 'MTPDSADQMIAGLLNTMNRGQYMLLVTAIERLGGNLRVDASDLAAWETVDLPIMRVDASDGPVILSLS' A
#
# COMPACT_ATOMS: atom_id res chain seq x y z
N MET A 1 7.20 2.91 18.58
CA MET A 1 7.80 2.29 17.38
C MET A 1 9.07 3.07 17.04
N THR A 2 10.21 2.42 16.88
CA THR A 2 11.47 3.07 16.43
C THR A 2 11.55 3.07 14.90
N PRO A 3 12.30 3.97 14.25
CA PRO A 3 12.48 3.95 12.79
C PRO A 3 12.92 2.58 12.26
N ASP A 4 13.89 1.95 12.93
CA ASP A 4 14.38 0.61 12.59
C ASP A 4 13.30 -0.48 12.64
N SER A 5 12.25 -0.29 13.45
CA SER A 5 11.12 -1.23 13.51
C SER A 5 10.11 -1.02 12.38
N ALA A 6 9.92 0.23 11.93
CA ALA A 6 9.03 0.53 10.79
C ALA A 6 9.59 -0.02 9.48
N ASP A 7 10.90 0.13 9.24
CA ASP A 7 11.58 -0.42 8.07
C ASP A 7 11.50 -1.96 8.03
N GLN A 8 11.68 -2.62 9.18
CA GLN A 8 11.53 -4.08 9.29
C GLN A 8 10.09 -4.54 9.04
N MET A 9 9.09 -3.80 9.53
CA MET A 9 7.69 -4.11 9.26
C MET A 9 7.33 -3.95 7.79
N ILE A 10 7.76 -2.86 7.15
CA ILE A 10 7.58 -2.64 5.71
C ILE A 10 8.28 -3.74 4.91
N ALA A 11 9.54 -4.07 5.24
CA ALA A 11 10.28 -5.14 4.58
C ALA A 11 9.58 -6.50 4.76
N GLY A 12 9.06 -6.77 5.95
CA GLY A 12 8.23 -7.96 6.23
C GLY A 12 7.01 -8.01 5.32
N LEU A 13 6.23 -6.92 5.26
CA LEU A 13 5.05 -6.81 4.39
C LEU A 13 5.42 -7.06 2.91
N LEU A 14 6.47 -6.40 2.40
CA LEU A 14 6.92 -6.56 1.02
C LEU A 14 7.28 -8.01 0.69
N ASN A 15 7.89 -8.74 1.64
CA ASN A 15 8.23 -10.15 1.47
C ASN A 15 7.01 -11.09 1.48
N THR A 16 5.87 -10.65 2.00
CA THR A 16 4.62 -11.44 1.95
C THR A 16 3.81 -11.21 0.68
N MET A 17 4.12 -10.16 -0.09
CA MET A 17 3.39 -9.84 -1.31
C MET A 17 3.68 -10.87 -2.40
N ASN A 18 2.63 -11.27 -3.12
CA ASN A 18 2.81 -11.96 -4.38
C ASN A 18 3.28 -10.99 -5.48
N ARG A 19 3.76 -11.55 -6.60
CA ARG A 19 4.27 -10.77 -7.72
C ARG A 19 3.27 -9.72 -8.24
N GLY A 20 1.99 -10.05 -8.32
CA GLY A 20 0.96 -9.12 -8.80
C GLY A 20 0.75 -7.93 -7.86
N GLN A 21 0.66 -8.19 -6.55
CA GLN A 21 0.54 -7.16 -5.52
C GLN A 21 1.76 -6.24 -5.51
N TYR A 22 2.96 -6.83 -5.59
CA TYR A 22 4.21 -6.08 -5.65
C TYR A 22 4.27 -5.16 -6.87
N MET A 23 3.90 -5.68 -8.06
CA MET A 23 3.88 -4.87 -9.29
C MET A 23 2.86 -3.72 -9.22
N LEU A 24 1.69 -3.94 -8.61
CA LEU A 24 0.71 -2.88 -8.39
C LEU A 24 1.27 -1.79 -7.48
N LEU A 25 1.93 -2.16 -6.38
CA LEU A 25 2.56 -1.22 -5.47
C LEU A 25 3.66 -0.40 -6.17
N VAL A 26 4.56 -1.05 -6.92
CA VAL A 26 5.61 -0.37 -7.68
C VAL A 26 5.01 0.62 -8.67
N THR A 27 4.00 0.20 -9.44
CA THR A 27 3.32 1.08 -10.41
C THR A 27 2.67 2.28 -9.72
N ALA A 28 2.08 2.09 -8.53
CA ALA A 28 1.50 3.17 -7.75
C ALA A 28 2.58 4.17 -7.28
N ILE A 29 3.72 3.67 -6.77
CA ILE A 29 4.85 4.50 -6.33
C ILE A 29 5.44 5.30 -7.51
N GLU A 30 5.62 4.67 -8.66
CA GLU A 30 6.08 5.35 -9.89
C GLU A 30 5.14 6.50 -10.27
N ARG A 31 3.82 6.28 -10.22
CA ARG A 31 2.81 7.31 -10.51
C ARG A 31 2.79 8.46 -9.50
N LEU A 32 3.27 8.23 -8.27
CA LEU A 32 3.45 9.27 -7.25
C LEU A 32 4.76 10.08 -7.42
N GLY A 33 5.56 9.81 -8.46
CA GLY A 33 6.86 10.44 -8.67
C GLY A 33 8.02 9.67 -8.04
N GLY A 34 7.86 8.36 -7.86
CA GLY A 34 8.92 7.43 -7.45
C GLY A 34 9.11 7.30 -5.94
N ASN A 35 8.32 7.99 -5.12
CA ASN A 35 8.43 7.92 -3.67
C ASN A 35 7.04 7.82 -3.02
N LEU A 36 6.86 6.84 -2.14
CA LEU A 36 5.74 6.77 -1.20
C LEU A 36 6.28 7.04 0.20
N ARG A 37 5.78 8.08 0.85
CA ARG A 37 6.12 8.39 2.24
C ARG A 37 5.13 7.66 3.14
N VAL A 38 5.66 6.95 4.13
CA VAL A 38 4.87 6.25 5.14
C VAL A 38 5.39 6.70 6.49
N ASP A 39 4.52 7.26 7.31
CA ASP A 39 4.87 7.65 8.67
C ASP A 39 4.72 6.45 9.61
N ALA A 40 5.71 6.23 10.48
CA ALA A 40 5.70 5.10 11.42
C ALA A 40 4.49 5.14 12.38
N SER A 41 3.94 6.33 12.65
CA SER A 41 2.71 6.49 13.42
C SER A 41 1.49 5.90 12.71
N ASP A 42 1.44 5.97 11.39
CA ASP A 42 0.31 5.47 10.60
C ASP A 42 0.34 3.94 10.56
N LEU A 43 1.53 3.35 10.46
CA LEU A 43 1.73 1.90 10.52
C LEU A 43 1.23 1.31 11.85
N ALA A 44 1.51 1.98 12.97
CA ALA A 44 1.03 1.54 14.28
C ALA A 44 -0.51 1.58 14.38
N ALA A 45 -1.18 2.47 13.64
CA ALA A 45 -2.63 2.55 13.62
C ALA A 45 -3.27 1.43 12.78
N TRP A 46 -2.58 0.91 11.76
CA TRP A 46 -3.12 -0.10 10.83
C TRP A 46 -3.55 -1.40 11.49
N GLU A 47 -3.00 -1.76 12.65
CA GLU A 47 -3.41 -2.95 13.41
C GLU A 47 -4.81 -2.82 14.02
N THR A 48 -5.33 -1.59 14.13
CA THR A 48 -6.57 -1.27 14.86
C THR A 48 -7.66 -0.68 13.99
N VAL A 49 -7.38 -0.39 12.72
CA VAL A 49 -8.29 0.27 11.79
C VAL A 49 -8.93 -0.79 10.88
N ASP A 50 -10.25 -0.72 10.75
CA ASP A 50 -10.96 -1.54 9.77
C ASP A 50 -10.43 -1.26 8.37
N LEU A 51 -10.20 -2.33 7.60
CA LEU A 51 -9.71 -2.19 6.23
C LEU A 51 -10.73 -1.40 5.40
N PRO A 52 -10.32 -0.31 4.72
CA PRO A 52 -11.22 0.46 3.89
C PRO A 52 -11.78 -0.40 2.77
N ILE A 53 -13.05 -0.18 2.42
CA ILE A 53 -13.70 -0.94 1.35
C ILE A 53 -13.15 -0.43 0.01
N MET A 54 -12.59 -1.35 -0.76
CA MET A 54 -12.10 -1.07 -2.11
C MET A 54 -13.18 -1.36 -3.14
N ARG A 55 -13.50 -0.38 -3.98
CA ARG A 55 -14.40 -0.53 -5.11
C ARG A 55 -13.59 -0.62 -6.41
N VAL A 56 -14.00 -1.55 -7.27
CA VAL A 56 -13.41 -1.77 -8.59
C VAL A 56 -14.44 -1.37 -9.64
N ASP A 57 -14.08 -0.43 -10.50
CA ASP A 57 -14.85 -0.07 -11.69
C ASP A 57 -14.05 -0.43 -12.94
N ALA A 58 -14.65 -1.23 -13.81
CA ALA A 58 -14.10 -1.66 -15.08
C ALA A 58 -15.05 -1.24 -16.20
N SER A 59 -15.21 0.07 -16.39
CA SER A 59 -15.76 0.63 -17.64
C SER A 59 -14.86 0.27 -18.84
N ASP A 60 -15.31 0.53 -20.09
CA ASP A 60 -14.65 0.17 -21.37
C ASP A 60 -13.24 0.79 -21.62
N GLY A 61 -12.50 1.11 -20.56
CA GLY A 61 -11.16 1.66 -20.53
C GLY A 61 -10.36 1.19 -19.29
N PRO A 62 -9.67 2.08 -18.57
CA PRO A 62 -8.81 1.69 -17.44
C PRO A 62 -9.62 1.16 -16.25
N VAL A 63 -9.11 0.14 -15.57
CA VAL A 63 -9.64 -0.30 -14.27
C VAL A 63 -9.37 0.78 -13.22
N ILE A 64 -10.42 1.25 -12.57
CA ILE A 64 -10.35 2.25 -11.49
C ILE A 64 -10.53 1.53 -10.15
N LEU A 65 -9.55 1.71 -9.27
CA LEU A 65 -9.60 1.28 -7.88
C LEU A 65 -9.84 2.52 -7.02
N SER A 66 -10.91 2.52 -6.24
CA SER A 66 -11.26 3.64 -5.36
C SER A 66 -11.54 3.14 -3.94
N LEU A 67 -11.17 3.95 -2.95
CA LEU A 67 -11.51 3.74 -1.54
C LEU A 67 -12.85 4.44 -1.27
N SER A 68 -13.74 3.78 -0.55
CA SER A 68 -15.02 4.36 -0.08
C SER A 68 -15.03 4.55 1.42
#